data_AF-A0A3S5WQQ9-F1
#
_entry.id   AF-A0A3S5WQQ9-F1
#
_cell.length_a   1.000
_cell.length_b   1.000
_cell.length_c   1.000
_cell.angle_alpha   90.00
_cell.angle_beta   90.00
_cell.angle_gamma   90.00
#
_symmetry.space_group_name_H-M   'P 1'
#
loop_
_entity.id
_entity.type
_entity.pdbx_description
1 polymer ?
#
loop_
_entity_poly.entity_id
_entity_poly.type
_entity_poly.pdbx_seq_one_letter_code
_entity_poly.pdbx_strand_id
1 'polypeptide(L)'
;MVETFRKDPAYAVELLNSILEDGDKGELLIALRQMTKAAGREMLTPFDPAKWLTSTETVAAFLAEAEATGDQAYVEHARAVAARAKVMHGIE
;
A
#
# COMPACT_ATOMS: atom_id res chain seq x y z
N MET A 1 8.17 5.98 15.05
CA MET A 1 7.08 6.82 14.51
C MET A 1 6.26 6.13 13.44
N VAL A 2 6.83 5.71 12.30
CA VAL A 2 6.07 5.00 11.23
C VAL A 2 5.33 3.77 11.78
N GLU A 3 6.00 2.93 12.55
CA GLU A 3 5.37 1.75 13.18
C GLU A 3 4.33 2.13 14.24
N THR A 4 4.53 3.24 14.95
CA THR A 4 3.60 3.77 15.94
C THR A 4 2.31 4.22 15.27
N PHE A 5 2.41 4.98 14.18
CA PHE A 5 1.25 5.43 13.41
C PHE A 5 0.46 4.30 12.77
N ARG A 6 1.12 3.20 12.39
CA ARG A 6 0.44 1.99 11.90
C ARG A 6 -0.32 1.28 13.02
N LYS A 7 0.27 1.17 14.20
CA LYS A 7 -0.32 0.45 15.35
C LYS A 7 -1.42 1.27 16.03
N ASP A 8 -1.28 2.59 16.04
CA ASP A 8 -2.19 3.52 16.69
C ASP A 8 -2.41 4.76 15.82
N PRO A 9 -3.45 4.76 14.99
CA PRO A 9 -3.85 5.92 14.20
C PRO A 9 -4.35 7.10 15.05
N ALA A 10 -4.85 6.86 16.27
CA ALA A 10 -5.36 7.92 17.14
C ALA A 10 -4.22 8.79 17.67
N TYR A 11 -3.09 8.17 18.01
CA TYR A 11 -1.85 8.88 18.35
C TYR A 11 -1.40 9.85 17.24
N ALA A 12 -1.59 9.50 15.97
CA ALA A 12 -1.26 10.39 14.87
C ALA A 12 -2.15 11.64 14.83
N VAL A 13 -3.42 11.51 15.21
CA VAL A 13 -4.36 12.64 15.31
C VAL A 13 -3.97 13.57 16.47
N GLU A 14 -3.66 13.01 17.63
CA GLU A 14 -3.22 13.79 18.79
C GLU A 14 -1.95 14.60 18.50
N LEU A 15 -0.95 13.96 17.87
CA LEU A 15 0.27 14.64 17.46
C LEU A 15 0.02 15.75 16.44
N LEU A 16 -0.87 15.54 15.46
CA LEU A 16 -1.20 16.59 14.50
C LEU A 16 -1.90 17.77 15.18
N ASN A 17 -2.80 17.51 16.12
CA ASN A 17 -3.48 18.56 16.87
C ASN A 17 -2.48 19.40 17.67
N SER A 18 -1.52 18.78 18.38
CA SER A 18 -0.51 19.52 19.13
C SER A 18 0.37 20.39 18.22
N ILE A 19 0.80 19.85 17.08
CA ILE A 19 1.62 20.61 16.10
C ILE A 19 0.82 21.79 15.50
N LEU A 20 -0.47 21.60 15.25
CA LEU A 20 -1.34 22.66 14.74
C LEU A 20 -1.59 23.75 15.78
N GLU A 21 -1.67 23.39 17.07
CA GLU A 21 -1.75 24.34 18.19
C GLU A 21 -0.46 25.18 18.31
N ASP A 22 0.70 24.54 18.18
CA ASP A 22 2.02 25.20 18.22
C ASP A 22 2.32 26.02 16.94
N GLY A 23 1.67 25.69 15.82
CA GLY A 23 1.79 26.40 14.54
C GLY A 23 3.10 26.12 13.79
N ASP A 24 3.87 25.09 14.18
CA ASP A 24 5.14 24.76 13.53
C ASP A 24 4.91 24.00 12.20
N LYS A 25 5.08 24.73 11.10
CA LYS A 25 4.96 24.17 9.75
C LYS A 25 6.03 23.14 9.41
N GLY A 26 7.22 23.25 9.99
CA GLY A 26 8.31 22.31 9.78
C GLY A 26 8.00 20.95 10.38
N GLU A 27 7.55 20.95 11.63
CA GLU A 27 7.12 19.71 12.32
C GLU A 27 5.90 19.08 11.65
N LEU A 28 4.94 19.89 11.19
CA LEU A 28 3.77 19.40 10.47
C LEU A 28 4.17 18.63 9.21
N LEU A 29 5.09 19.17 8.41
CA LEU A 29 5.57 18.51 7.20
C LEU A 29 6.34 17.21 7.50
N ILE A 30 7.07 17.17 8.61
CA ILE A 30 7.76 15.96 9.07
C ILE A 30 6.75 14.89 9.48
N ALA A 31 5.76 15.24 10.31
CA ALA A 31 4.71 14.32 10.77
C ALA A 31 3.92 13.73 9.59
N LEU A 32 3.47 14.58 8.66
CA LEU A 32 2.74 14.15 7.46
C LEU A 32 3.56 13.21 6.59
N ARG A 33 4.86 13.48 6.38
CA ARG A 33 5.74 12.58 5.61
C ARG A 33 5.86 11.20 6.27
N GLN A 34 5.96 11.15 7.59
CA GLN A 34 6.04 9.89 8.33
C GLN A 34 4.71 9.13 8.28
N MET A 35 3.57 9.83 8.29
CA MET A 35 2.24 9.24 8.10
C MET A 35 2.05 8.67 6.70
N THR A 36 2.50 9.36 5.63
CA THR A 36 2.46 8.80 4.26
C THR A 36 3.28 7.51 4.16
N LYS A 37 4.45 7.44 4.81
CA LYS A 37 5.25 6.21 4.88
C LYS A 37 4.54 5.10 5.69
N ALA A 38 3.79 5.48 6.73
CA ALA A 38 3.03 4.56 7.56
C ALA A 38 1.82 3.98 6.82
N ALA A 39 1.08 4.81 6.08
CA ALA A 39 -0.10 4.41 5.31
C ALA A 39 0.22 3.36 4.23
N GLY A 40 1.42 3.39 3.65
CA GLY A 40 1.73 2.55 2.48
C GLY A 40 0.81 2.85 1.28
N ARG A 41 1.04 2.21 0.14
CA ARG A 41 0.07 2.26 -0.99
C ARG A 41 -1.24 1.48 -0.69
N GLU A 42 -1.31 0.83 0.47
CA GLU A 42 -2.31 -0.17 0.85
C GLU A 42 -3.53 0.43 1.57
N MET A 43 -3.55 1.74 1.84
CA MET A 43 -4.65 2.38 2.58
C MET A 43 -5.91 2.69 1.73
N LEU A 44 -6.01 2.15 0.51
CA LEU A 44 -7.20 2.24 -0.33
C LEU A 44 -7.88 0.86 -0.42
N THR A 45 -8.72 0.56 0.58
CA THR A 45 -9.58 -0.63 0.72
C THR A 45 -8.87 -1.99 0.89
N PRO A 46 -9.50 -2.98 1.57
CA PRO A 46 -9.02 -4.37 1.61
C PRO A 46 -9.23 -5.10 0.28
N PHE A 47 -9.10 -4.40 -0.86
CA PHE A 47 -9.13 -5.03 -2.16
C PHE A 47 -7.82 -5.78 -2.34
N ASP A 48 -7.89 -7.09 -2.14
CA ASP A 48 -6.81 -8.02 -2.43
C ASP A 48 -7.06 -8.61 -3.83
N PRO A 49 -6.30 -8.19 -4.87
CA PRO A 49 -6.51 -8.69 -6.23
C PRO A 49 -6.21 -10.19 -6.33
N ALA A 50 -5.33 -10.74 -5.48
CA ALA A 50 -4.96 -12.15 -5.52
C ALA A 50 -6.15 -13.08 -5.27
N LYS A 51 -7.17 -12.64 -4.52
CA LYS A 51 -8.39 -13.41 -4.28
C LYS A 51 -9.19 -13.70 -5.56
N TRP A 52 -8.99 -12.91 -6.60
CA TRP A 52 -9.76 -12.99 -7.85
C TRP A 52 -8.97 -13.67 -8.99
N LEU A 53 -7.66 -13.80 -8.83
CA LEU A 53 -6.77 -14.46 -9.79
C LEU A 53 -6.78 -15.99 -9.60
N THR A 54 -7.90 -16.62 -9.93
CA THR A 54 -8.19 -18.04 -9.63
C THR A 54 -7.75 -19.01 -10.73
N SER A 55 -7.16 -18.51 -11.83
CA SER A 55 -6.72 -19.33 -12.96
C SER A 55 -5.43 -18.80 -13.59
N THR A 56 -4.68 -19.66 -14.26
CA THR A 56 -3.45 -19.27 -14.99
C THR A 56 -3.72 -18.19 -16.03
N GLU A 57 -4.88 -18.23 -16.70
CA GLU A 57 -5.29 -17.22 -17.69
C GLU A 57 -5.49 -15.83 -17.06
N THR A 58 -6.21 -15.75 -15.94
CA THR A 58 -6.44 -14.47 -15.24
C THR A 58 -5.14 -13.89 -14.69
N VAL A 59 -4.23 -14.74 -14.20
CA VAL A 59 -2.89 -14.33 -13.78
C VAL A 59 -2.08 -13.78 -14.96
N ALA A 60 -2.12 -14.44 -16.11
CA ALA A 60 -1.40 -14.01 -17.30
C ALA A 60 -1.92 -12.67 -17.85
N ALA A 61 -3.25 -12.51 -17.93
CA ALA A 61 -3.88 -11.27 -18.37
C ALA A 61 -3.51 -10.09 -17.45
N PHE A 62 -3.55 -10.30 -16.12
CA PHE A 62 -3.16 -9.30 -15.13
C PHE A 62 -1.70 -8.85 -15.26
N LEU A 63 -0.77 -9.79 -15.48
CA LEU A 63 0.64 -9.46 -15.68
C LEU A 63 0.88 -8.73 -17.01
N ALA A 64 0.21 -9.13 -18.08
CA ALA A 64 0.31 -8.47 -19.38
C ALA A 64 -0.20 -7.02 -19.33
N GLU A 65 -1.31 -6.77 -18.63
CA GLU A 65 -1.83 -5.43 -18.42
C GLU A 65 -0.87 -4.57 -17.58
N ALA A 66 -0.28 -5.15 -16.53
CA ALA A 66 0.74 -4.46 -15.74
C ALA A 66 1.98 -4.10 -16.57
N GLU A 67 2.47 -5.01 -17.42
CA GLU A 67 3.59 -4.75 -18.33
C GLU A 67 3.26 -3.65 -19.35
N ALA A 68 2.02 -3.60 -19.85
CA ALA A 68 1.58 -2.57 -20.78
C ALA A 68 1.59 -1.14 -20.19
N THR A 69 1.56 -1.00 -18.85
CA THR A 69 1.67 0.31 -18.19
C THR A 69 3.05 0.94 -18.32
N GLY A 70 4.10 0.14 -18.53
CA GLY A 70 5.49 0.60 -18.52
C GLY A 70 6.01 1.07 -17.15
N ASP A 71 5.20 1.01 -16.08
CA ASP A 71 5.63 1.34 -14.72
C ASP A 71 6.28 0.13 -14.05
N GLN A 72 7.62 0.15 -13.95
CA GLN A 72 8.38 -0.94 -13.34
C GLN A 72 7.97 -1.22 -11.89
N ALA A 73 7.62 -0.20 -11.09
CA ALA A 73 7.20 -0.40 -9.72
C ALA A 73 5.82 -1.08 -9.65
N TYR A 74 4.94 -0.78 -10.60
CA TYR A 74 3.65 -1.44 -10.73
C TYR A 74 3.79 -2.89 -11.22
N VAL A 75 4.68 -3.15 -12.18
CA VAL A 75 4.97 -4.52 -12.67
C VAL A 75 5.48 -5.40 -11.53
N GLU A 76 6.43 -4.92 -10.73
CA GLU A 76 6.95 -5.70 -9.58
C GLU A 76 5.85 -5.99 -8.55
N HIS A 77 4.98 -5.02 -8.28
CA HIS A 77 3.82 -5.22 -7.42
C HIS A 77 2.87 -6.29 -7.99
N ALA A 78 2.56 -6.22 -9.28
CA ALA A 78 1.71 -7.19 -9.96
C ALA A 78 2.32 -8.61 -9.92
N ARG A 79 3.64 -8.74 -10.09
CA ARG A 79 4.34 -10.04 -9.93
C ARG A 79 4.20 -10.61 -8.52
N ALA A 80 4.33 -9.79 -7.48
CA ALA A 80 4.14 -10.22 -6.10
C ALA A 80 2.69 -10.70 -5.84
N VAL A 81 1.69 -9.99 -6.37
CA VAL A 81 0.27 -10.38 -6.27
C VAL A 81 -0.01 -11.69 -7.02
N ALA A 82 0.53 -11.85 -8.23
CA ALA A 82 0.41 -13.07 -9.02
C ALA A 82 1.03 -14.29 -8.32
N ALA A 83 2.23 -14.13 -7.75
CA ALA A 83 2.87 -15.19 -6.98
C ALA A 83 2.02 -15.61 -5.77
N ARG A 84 1.45 -14.63 -5.05
CA ARG A 84 0.51 -14.90 -3.95
C ARG A 84 -0.74 -15.64 -4.41
N ALA A 85 -1.34 -15.22 -5.53
CA ALA A 85 -2.52 -15.86 -6.10
C ALA A 85 -2.25 -17.33 -6.47
N LYS A 86 -1.10 -17.60 -7.09
CA LYS A 86 -0.68 -18.97 -7.44
C LYS A 86 -0.60 -19.88 -6.22
N VAL A 87 0.02 -19.40 -5.14
CA VAL A 87 0.09 -20.13 -3.87
C VAL A 87 -1.30 -20.31 -3.25
N MET A 88 -2.12 -19.25 -3.27
CA MET A 88 -3.46 -19.24 -2.66
C MET A 88 -4.42 -20.21 -3.34
N HIS A 89 -4.38 -20.30 -4.67
CA HIS A 89 -5.34 -21.08 -5.47
C HIS A 89 -4.75 -22.37 -6.05
N GLY A 90 -3.48 -22.69 -5.77
CA GLY A 90 -2.81 -23.90 -6.27
C GLY A 90 -2.61 -23.90 -7.79
N ILE A 91 -2.30 -22.74 -8.37
CA ILE A 91 -2.10 -22.57 -9.81
C ILE A 91 -0.64 -22.87 -10.16
N GLU A 92 -0.42 -23.86 -11.02
CA GLU A 92 0.91 -24.23 -11.56
C GLU A 92 1.39 -23.24 -12.64
#